data_AF-A0A0R2B428-F1
#
_entry.id   AF-A0A0R2B428-F1
#
_cell.length_a   1.000
_cell.length_b   1.000
_cell.length_c   1.000
_cell.angle_alpha   90.00
_cell.angle_beta   90.00
_cell.angle_gamma   90.00
#
_symmetry.space_group_name_H-M   'P 1'
#
loop_
_entity.id
_entity.type
_entity.pdbx_description
1 polymer ?
#
loop_
_entity_poly.entity_id
_entity_poly.type
_entity_poly.pdbx_seq_one_letter_code
_entity_poly.pdbx_strand_id
1 'polypeptide(L)'
;MRKAGVSIEALVEFVELYRLKTDTRAAQKQLLVEQRDKLEQQKREIEKTLNYLNYKLDNFENHVLNYEIEKLHYKIDKKDQ
;
A
#
# COMPACT_ATOMS: atom_id res chain seq x y z
N MET A 1 -16.85 -3.11 5.59
CA MET A 1 -15.76 -2.78 6.55
C MET A 1 -14.69 -3.86 6.64
N ARG A 2 -15.02 -5.14 6.85
CA ARG A 2 -14.02 -6.25 6.79
C ARG A 2 -13.22 -6.32 5.49
N LYS A 3 -13.85 -6.07 4.34
CA LYS A 3 -13.18 -6.06 3.01
C LYS A 3 -12.25 -4.87 2.75
N ALA A 4 -12.23 -3.86 3.62
CA ALA A 4 -11.43 -2.65 3.43
C ALA A 4 -10.17 -2.59 4.33
N GLY A 5 -9.87 -3.64 5.10
CA GLY A 5 -8.69 -3.65 5.99
C GLY A 5 -8.93 -3.13 7.41
N VAL A 6 -10.19 -2.88 7.80
CA VAL A 6 -10.54 -2.59 9.20
C VAL A 6 -10.32 -3.83 10.06
N SER A 7 -9.50 -3.73 11.10
CA SER A 7 -9.17 -4.86 11.97
C SER A 7 -10.42 -5.43 12.66
N ILE A 8 -10.40 -6.74 12.93
CA ILE A 8 -11.52 -7.43 13.59
C ILE A 8 -11.79 -6.82 14.98
N GLU A 9 -10.74 -6.36 15.67
CA GLU A 9 -10.82 -5.71 16.99
C GLU A 9 -11.59 -4.39 16.94
N ALA A 10 -11.34 -3.55 15.93
CA ALA A 10 -12.09 -2.29 15.76
C ALA A 10 -13.58 -2.51 15.48
N LEU A 11 -13.94 -3.63 14.84
CA LEU A 11 -15.33 -4.01 14.60
C LEU A 11 -16.00 -4.54 15.87
N VAL A 12 -15.27 -5.23 16.73
CA VAL A 12 -15.77 -5.69 18.04
C VAL A 12 -16.05 -4.48 18.94
N GLU A 13 -15.11 -3.55 19.04
CA GLU A 13 -15.24 -2.33 19.85
C GLU A 13 -16.42 -1.45 19.40
N PHE A 14 -16.63 -1.32 18.09
CA PHE A 14 -17.79 -0.61 17.54
C PHE A 14 -19.13 -1.27 17.93
N VAL A 15 -19.20 -2.61 17.90
CA VAL A 15 -20.41 -3.36 18.26
C VAL A 15 -20.70 -3.29 19.76
N GLU A 16 -19.67 -3.29 20.61
CA GLU A 16 -19.82 -3.14 22.05
C GLU A 16 -20.31 -1.72 22.44
N LEU A 17 -19.73 -0.68 21.84
CA LEU A 17 -20.18 0.70 22.03
C LEU A 17 -21.61 0.95 21.50
N TYR A 18 -22.05 0.19 20.50
CA TYR A 18 -23.42 0.25 19.97
C TYR A 18 -24.47 -0.33 20.94
N ARG A 19 -24.07 -1.22 21.85
CA ARG A 19 -24.98 -1.86 22.82
C ARG A 19 -25.31 -0.99 24.04
N LEU A 20 -24.53 0.06 24.33
CA LEU A 20 -24.68 0.93 25.53
C LEU A 20 -25.67 2.12 25.38
N LYS A 21 -26.32 2.24 24.22
CA LYS A 21 -27.53 3.04 23.86
C LYS A 21 -27.86 4.44 24.41
N THR A 22 -27.19 5.09 25.36
CA THR A 22 -27.68 6.40 25.85
C THR A 22 -26.68 7.55 25.93
N ASP A 23 -25.35 7.33 25.87
CA ASP A 23 -24.36 8.45 25.90
C ASP A 23 -23.16 8.25 24.93
N THR A 24 -23.30 7.34 23.96
CA THR A 24 -22.16 6.86 23.14
C THR A 24 -22.12 7.41 21.72
N ARG A 25 -23.06 8.27 21.28
CA ARG A 25 -23.10 8.75 19.87
C ARG A 25 -21.87 9.56 19.47
N ALA A 26 -21.37 10.41 20.35
CA ALA A 26 -20.16 11.19 20.10
C ALA A 26 -18.92 10.27 20.02
N ALA A 27 -18.80 9.33 20.96
CA ALA A 27 -17.74 8.32 20.98
C ALA A 27 -17.80 7.40 19.74
N GLN A 28 -18.99 6.98 19.31
CA GLN A 28 -19.19 6.19 18.09
C GLN A 28 -18.77 6.94 16.84
N LYS A 29 -19.13 8.24 16.73
CA LYS A 29 -18.70 9.08 15.61
C LYS A 29 -17.18 9.24 15.61
N GLN A 30 -16.57 9.46 16.77
CA GLN A 30 -15.13 9.59 16.92
C GLN A 30 -14.41 8.30 16.50
N LEU A 31 -14.89 7.14 16.93
CA LEU A 31 -14.36 5.84 16.52
C LEU A 31 -14.45 5.65 14.99
N LEU A 32 -15.56 6.03 14.37
CA LEU A 32 -15.70 5.96 12.91
C LEU A 32 -14.73 6.90 12.17
N VAL A 33 -14.48 8.10 12.70
CA VAL A 33 -13.50 9.03 12.16
C VAL A 33 -12.09 8.44 12.25
N GLU A 34 -11.71 7.91 13.41
CA GLU A 34 -10.39 7.28 13.59
C GLU A 34 -10.18 6.09 12.66
N GLN A 35 -11.21 5.28 12.45
CA GLN A 35 -11.15 4.17 11.50
C GLN A 35 -11.02 4.65 10.05
N ARG A 36 -11.76 5.71 9.67
CA ARG A 36 -11.60 6.34 8.35
C ARG A 36 -10.18 6.85 8.16
N ASP A 37 -9.64 7.58 9.13
CA ASP A 37 -8.32 8.20 9.01
C ASP A 37 -7.20 7.14 8.90
N LYS A 38 -7.35 6.01 9.62
CA LYS A 38 -6.47 4.83 9.44
C LYS A 38 -6.54 4.26 8.02
N LEU A 39 -7.74 4.11 7.47
CA LEU A 39 -7.93 3.62 6.10
C LEU A 39 -7.35 4.59 5.07
N GLU A 40 -7.50 5.90 5.28
CA GLU A 40 -6.89 6.91 4.41
C GLU A 40 -5.36 6.86 4.44
N GLN A 41 -4.76 6.65 5.62
CA GLN A 41 -3.31 6.47 5.72
C GLN A 41 -2.85 5.21 4.98
N GLN A 42 -3.53 4.08 5.15
CA GLN A 42 -3.23 2.84 4.42
C GLN A 42 -3.35 3.03 2.91
N LYS A 43 -4.39 3.73 2.45
CA LYS A 43 -4.57 4.07 1.04
C LYS A 43 -3.36 4.85 0.50
N ARG A 44 -2.88 5.87 1.23
CA ARG A 44 -1.70 6.66 0.83
C ARG A 44 -0.44 5.80 0.67
N GLU A 45 -0.19 4.87 1.59
CA GLU A 45 0.97 3.96 1.48
C GLU A 45 0.86 3.00 0.29
N ILE A 46 -0.35 2.50 0.02
CA ILE A 46 -0.62 1.66 -1.15
C ILE A 46 -0.39 2.46 -2.43
N GLU A 47 -0.91 3.69 -2.52
CA GLU A 47 -0.72 4.58 -3.68
C GLU A 47 0.76 4.89 -3.91
N LYS A 48 1.53 5.15 -2.84
CA LYS A 48 2.98 5.35 -2.92
C LYS A 48 3.69 4.11 -3.47
N THR A 49 3.30 2.92 -3.02
CA THR A 49 3.85 1.64 -3.49
C THR A 49 3.52 1.40 -4.95
N LEU A 50 2.27 1.65 -5.36
CA LEU A 50 1.84 1.54 -6.76
C LEU A 50 2.62 2.50 -7.65
N ASN A 51 2.82 3.76 -7.23
CA ASN A 51 3.61 4.73 -7.99
C ASN A 51 5.05 4.26 -8.18
N TYR A 52 5.67 3.68 -7.15
CA TYR A 52 7.02 3.11 -7.26
C TYR A 52 7.07 1.92 -8.23
N LEU A 53 6.08 1.03 -8.17
CA LEU A 53 5.98 -0.10 -9.10
C LEU A 53 5.76 0.38 -10.54
N ASN A 54 4.90 1.36 -10.76
CA ASN A 54 4.69 1.97 -12.08
C ASN A 54 5.99 2.55 -12.62
N TYR A 55 6.72 3.34 -11.81
CA TYR A 55 8.04 3.83 -12.20
C TYR A 55 9.01 2.70 -12.57
N LYS A 56 9.04 1.61 -11.79
CA LYS A 56 9.88 0.44 -12.09
C LYS A 56 9.48 -0.25 -13.39
N LEU A 57 8.19 -0.32 -13.71
CA LEU A 57 7.67 -0.91 -14.93
C LEU A 57 7.97 -0.02 -16.15
N ASP A 58 7.75 1.29 -16.04
CA ASP A 58 8.04 2.26 -17.11
C ASP A 58 9.52 2.25 -17.49
N ASN A 59 10.40 2.02 -16.50
CA ASN A 59 11.84 1.94 -16.71
C ASN A 59 12.35 0.51 -16.81
N PHE A 60 11.46 -0.50 -16.84
CA PHE A 60 11.86 -1.90 -16.84
C PHE A 60 12.65 -2.23 -18.09
N GLU A 61 12.10 -1.92 -19.27
CA GLU A 61 12.80 -2.13 -20.54
C GLU A 61 14.07 -1.30 -20.61
N ASN A 62 14.03 -0.01 -20.23
CA ASN A 62 15.20 0.87 -20.27
C ASN A 62 16.36 0.39 -19.37
N HIS A 63 16.10 -0.20 -18.21
CA HIS A 63 17.16 -0.71 -17.34
C HIS A 63 17.57 -2.14 -17.64
N VAL A 64 16.63 -3.01 -18.05
CA VAL A 64 16.93 -4.40 -18.41
C VAL A 64 17.69 -4.47 -19.73
N LEU A 65 17.25 -3.74 -20.76
CA LEU A 65 17.93 -3.72 -22.06
C LEU A 65 19.35 -3.12 -21.92
N ASN A 66 19.49 -2.01 -21.19
CA ASN A 66 20.81 -1.39 -21.00
C ASN A 66 21.78 -2.29 -20.23
N TYR A 67 21.31 -2.98 -19.19
CA TYR A 67 22.14 -3.95 -18.47
C TYR A 67 22.53 -5.16 -19.35
N GLU A 68 21.62 -5.66 -20.19
CA GLU A 68 21.91 -6.76 -21.10
C GLU A 68 22.87 -6.34 -22.22
N ILE A 69 22.71 -5.14 -22.80
CA ILE A 69 23.61 -4.57 -23.81
C ILE A 69 25.01 -4.35 -23.23
N GLU A 70 25.12 -3.76 -22.04
CA GLU A 70 26.41 -3.53 -21.37
C GLU A 70 27.11 -4.87 -21.03
N LYS A 71 26.35 -5.86 -20.56
CA LYS A 71 26.86 -7.21 -20.30
C LYS A 71 27.26 -7.95 -21.58
N LEU A 72 26.58 -7.69 -22.71
CA LEU A 72 26.93 -8.23 -24.02
C LEU A 72 28.22 -7.59 -24.55
N HIS A 73 28.37 -6.27 -24.47
CA HIS A 73 29.61 -5.57 -24.85
C HIS A 73 30.82 -6.12 -24.07
N TYR A 74 30.71 -6.25 -22.75
CA TYR A 74 31.79 -6.78 -21.92
C TYR A 74 32.16 -8.24 -22.24
N LYS A 75 31.22 -9.04 -22.78
CA LYS A 75 31.47 -10.41 -23.22
C LYS A 75 32.10 -10.49 -24.60
N ILE A 76 31.80 -9.54 -25.48
CA ILE A 76 32.39 -9.45 -26.83
C ILE A 76 33.87 -9.03 -26.71
N ASP A 77 34.17 -8.00 -25.94
CA ASP A 77 35.55 -7.51 -25.75
C ASP A 77 36.50 -8.56 -25.15
N LYS A 78 35.98 -9.48 -24.32
CA LYS A 78 36.78 -10.59 -23.75
C LYS A 78 36.99 -11.78 -24.69
N LYS A 79 36.27 -11.83 -25.81
CA LYS A 79 36.35 -12.95 -26.76
C LYS A 79 37.35 -12.66 -27.89
N ASP A 80 37.66 -11.38 -28.11
CA ASP A 80 38.59 -10.89 -29.12
C ASP A 80 40.01 -10.61 -28.54
N GLN A 81 40.27 -11.04 -27.30
CA GLN A 81 41.56 -10.93 -26.60
C GLN A 81 42.10 -12.32 -26.23
#